data_AF-A0A3S0V297-F1
#
_entry.id   AF-A0A3S0V297-F1
#
_cell.length_a   1.000
_cell.length_b   1.000
_cell.length_c   1.000
_cell.angle_alpha   90.00
_cell.angle_beta   90.00
_cell.angle_gamma   90.00
#
_symmetry.space_group_name_H-M   'P 1'
#
loop_
_entity.id
_entity.type
_entity.pdbx_description
1 polymer ?
#
loop_
_entity_poly.entity_id
_entity_poly.type
_entity_poly.pdbx_seq_one_letter_code
_entity_poly.pdbx_strand_id
1 'polypeptide(L)'
;AKFLKQARFAYAQDTVEATLAAHPQTARLIARLFAARFDPRHRADEAPIVEAIDTALDAVTNLDDDRILRRFVTLVRATLRTNAYQTAPDGAPKPYLSLKLDSGAIDELPLPRPWVEVFVYSPRMEGVHLRGGKVARGGIRWSDRREDFRT
;
A
#
# COMPACT_ATOMS: atom_id res chain seq x y z
N ALA A 1 -2.96 -4.71 2.68
CA ALA A 1 -3.58 -5.98 2.23
C ALA A 1 -4.44 -5.83 0.97
N LYS A 2 -5.55 -5.05 0.96
CA LYS A 2 -6.51 -5.02 -0.16
C LYS A 2 -5.91 -4.70 -1.54
N PHE A 3 -5.04 -3.69 -1.62
CA PHE A 3 -4.32 -3.41 -2.87
C PHE A 3 -3.55 -4.63 -3.38
N LEU A 4 -2.84 -5.36 -2.50
CA LEU A 4 -2.00 -6.50 -2.89
C LEU A 4 -2.77 -7.66 -3.48
N LYS A 5 -4.07 -7.82 -3.18
CA LYS A 5 -4.88 -8.88 -3.79
C LYS A 5 -4.85 -8.85 -5.32
N GLN A 6 -4.79 -7.65 -5.91
CA GLN A 6 -4.67 -7.49 -7.36
C GLN A 6 -3.26 -7.73 -7.92
N ALA A 7 -2.25 -7.80 -7.05
CA ALA A 7 -0.83 -8.01 -7.36
C ALA A 7 -0.42 -9.49 -7.19
N ARG A 8 -1.37 -10.43 -7.36
CA ARG A 8 -1.16 -11.89 -7.15
C ARG A 8 -0.59 -12.21 -5.76
N PHE A 9 -1.01 -11.45 -4.75
CA PHE A 9 -0.61 -11.69 -3.37
C PHE A 9 -1.34 -12.91 -2.82
N ALA A 10 -0.61 -14.01 -2.68
CA ALA A 10 -1.14 -15.33 -2.35
C ALA A 10 -1.60 -15.49 -0.89
N TYR A 11 -1.36 -14.51 -0.02
CA TYR A 11 -1.67 -14.62 1.41
C TYR A 11 -3.08 -14.12 1.72
N ALA A 12 -3.82 -14.90 2.49
CA ALA A 12 -5.12 -14.52 3.02
C ALA A 12 -4.99 -13.32 3.98
N GLN A 13 -6.10 -12.60 4.17
CA GLN A 13 -6.13 -11.42 5.05
C GLN A 13 -5.75 -11.79 6.49
N ASP A 14 -6.29 -12.87 7.02
CA ASP A 14 -6.02 -13.33 8.39
C ASP A 14 -4.54 -13.68 8.59
N THR A 15 -3.88 -14.25 7.56
CA THR A 15 -2.43 -14.50 7.60
C THR A 15 -1.64 -13.21 7.70
N VAL A 16 -2.01 -12.19 6.90
CA VAL A 16 -1.36 -10.88 6.98
C VAL A 16 -1.53 -10.23 8.35
N GLU A 17 -2.74 -10.29 8.89
CA GLU A 17 -3.05 -9.75 10.22
C GLU A 17 -2.27 -10.48 11.31
N ALA A 18 -2.19 -11.81 11.24
CA ALA A 18 -1.40 -12.63 12.14
C ALA A 18 0.10 -12.30 12.06
N THR A 19 0.67 -12.17 10.85
CA THR A 19 2.07 -11.77 10.66
C THR A 19 2.34 -10.39 11.27
N LEU A 20 1.49 -9.39 11.00
CA LEU A 20 1.67 -8.04 11.56
C LEU A 20 1.55 -8.04 13.10
N ALA A 21 0.68 -8.87 13.66
CA ALA A 21 0.53 -9.04 15.11
C ALA A 21 1.71 -9.78 15.75
N ALA A 22 2.31 -10.76 15.05
CA ALA A 22 3.50 -11.49 15.50
C ALA A 22 4.77 -10.62 15.44
N HIS A 23 4.83 -9.64 14.53
CA HIS A 23 5.96 -8.73 14.35
C HIS A 23 5.60 -7.25 14.63
N PRO A 24 5.14 -6.91 15.86
CA PRO A 24 4.57 -5.60 16.16
C PRO A 24 5.58 -4.45 16.08
N GLN A 25 6.87 -4.72 16.33
CA GLN A 25 7.93 -3.74 16.16
C GLN A 25 8.08 -3.35 14.69
N THR A 26 8.21 -4.33 13.79
CA THR A 26 8.32 -4.11 12.34
C THR A 26 7.08 -3.42 11.80
N ALA A 27 5.88 -3.85 12.20
CA ALA A 27 4.62 -3.22 11.82
C ALA A 27 4.56 -1.73 12.24
N ARG A 28 5.03 -1.40 13.44
CA ARG A 28 5.12 -0.02 13.93
C ARG A 28 6.10 0.81 13.11
N LEU A 29 7.26 0.25 12.77
CA LEU A 29 8.25 0.94 11.94
C LEU A 29 7.71 1.20 10.53
N ILE A 30 7.00 0.26 9.93
CA ILE A 30 6.31 0.45 8.63
C ILE A 30 5.29 1.60 8.71
N ALA A 31 4.46 1.64 9.76
CA ALA A 31 3.51 2.73 9.98
C ALA A 31 4.21 4.08 10.19
N ARG A 32 5.34 4.09 10.93
CA ARG A 32 6.18 5.29 11.11
C ARG A 32 6.79 5.76 9.80
N LEU A 33 7.25 4.86 8.93
CA LEU A 33 7.75 5.21 7.61
C LEU A 33 6.65 5.89 6.77
N PHE A 34 5.44 5.34 6.80
CA PHE A 34 4.30 5.96 6.12
C PHE A 34 3.98 7.36 6.66
N ALA A 35 4.00 7.55 7.97
CA ALA A 35 3.80 8.87 8.58
C ALA A 35 4.92 9.86 8.23
N ALA A 36 6.19 9.45 8.32
CA ALA A 36 7.34 10.29 7.95
C ALA A 36 7.25 10.78 6.50
N ARG A 37 6.72 9.95 5.59
CA ARG A 37 6.54 10.28 4.17
C ARG A 37 5.37 11.22 3.90
N PHE A 38 4.25 11.06 4.63
CA PHE A 38 2.97 11.61 4.19
C PHE A 38 2.24 12.48 5.21
N ASP A 39 2.54 12.41 6.51
CA ASP A 39 1.93 13.31 7.50
C ASP A 39 2.56 14.70 7.37
N PRO A 40 1.80 15.74 6.97
CA PRO A 40 2.33 17.10 6.85
C PRO A 40 2.89 17.66 8.15
N ARG A 41 2.46 17.14 9.31
CA ARG A 41 2.88 17.60 10.64
C ARG A 41 4.09 16.85 11.19
N HIS A 42 4.37 15.66 10.67
CA HIS A 42 5.40 14.75 11.18
C HIS A 42 6.34 14.25 10.08
N ARG A 43 6.55 15.07 9.03
CA ARG A 43 7.57 14.85 8.01
C ARG A 43 8.93 14.69 8.69
N ALA A 44 9.58 13.56 8.43
CA ALA A 44 10.86 13.21 9.03
C ALA A 44 11.76 12.55 7.99
N ASP A 45 13.06 12.45 8.31
CA ASP A 45 14.00 11.66 7.53
C ASP A 45 13.60 10.17 7.58
N GLU A 46 13.58 9.55 6.40
CA GLU A 46 13.19 8.16 6.22
C GLU A 46 14.36 7.21 6.53
N ALA A 47 15.60 7.64 6.29
CA ALA A 47 16.79 6.80 6.39
C ALA A 47 16.89 6.01 7.71
N PRO A 48 16.81 6.63 8.91
CA PRO A 48 16.92 5.88 10.17
C PRO A 48 15.74 4.91 10.40
N ILE A 49 14.57 5.20 9.82
CA ILE A 49 13.41 4.31 9.91
C ILE A 49 13.62 3.10 9.01
N VAL A 50 14.15 3.30 7.80
CA VAL A 50 14.45 2.24 6.85
C VAL A 50 15.54 1.31 7.40
N GLU A 51 16.63 1.85 7.96
CA GLU A 51 17.68 1.03 8.61
C GLU A 51 17.13 0.18 9.77
N ALA A 52 16.24 0.76 10.58
CA ALA A 52 15.58 0.03 11.65
C ALA A 52 14.62 -1.06 11.14
N ILE A 53 13.94 -0.82 10.01
CA ILE A 53 13.10 -1.82 9.33
C ILE A 53 13.97 -2.97 8.83
N ASP A 54 15.07 -2.66 8.13
CA ASP A 54 15.96 -3.68 7.56
C ASP A 54 16.54 -4.57 8.68
N THR A 55 17.02 -3.96 9.76
CA THR A 55 17.48 -4.69 10.95
C THR A 55 16.39 -5.59 11.55
N ALA A 56 15.14 -5.11 11.62
CA ALA A 56 14.04 -5.88 12.16
C ALA A 56 13.61 -7.03 11.22
N LEU A 57 13.72 -6.84 9.91
CA LEU A 57 13.45 -7.87 8.91
C LEU A 57 14.51 -8.98 8.92
N ASP A 58 15.78 -8.65 9.15
CA ASP A 58 16.86 -9.64 9.24
C ASP A 58 16.68 -10.61 10.41
N ALA A 59 15.91 -10.21 11.44
CA ALA A 59 15.56 -11.06 12.57
C ALA A 59 14.34 -11.97 12.31
N VAL A 60 13.63 -11.81 11.19
CA VAL A 60 12.44 -12.62 10.85
C VAL A 60 12.87 -13.97 10.30
N THR A 61 12.60 -15.04 11.04
CA THR A 61 13.02 -16.40 10.66
C THR A 61 12.03 -17.10 9.73
N ASN A 62 10.75 -16.73 9.79
CA ASN A 62 9.72 -17.31 8.92
C ASN A 62 9.73 -16.59 7.56
N LEU A 63 9.95 -17.35 6.49
CA LEU A 63 10.04 -16.83 5.13
C LEU A 63 8.75 -16.14 4.63
N ASP A 64 7.59 -16.66 5.01
CA ASP A 64 6.32 -16.05 4.60
C ASP A 64 6.06 -14.74 5.34
N ASP A 65 6.40 -14.67 6.63
CA ASP A 65 6.34 -13.43 7.39
C ASP A 65 7.27 -12.37 6.79
N ASP A 66 8.52 -12.73 6.48
CA ASP A 66 9.50 -11.83 5.86
C ASP A 66 8.97 -11.29 4.52
N ARG A 67 8.44 -12.16 3.66
CA ARG A 67 7.83 -11.78 2.38
C ARG A 67 6.65 -10.83 2.56
N ILE A 68 5.77 -11.09 3.52
CA ILE A 68 4.62 -10.23 3.81
C ILE A 68 5.12 -8.85 4.26
N LEU A 69 6.02 -8.79 5.25
CA LEU A 69 6.51 -7.54 5.81
C LEU A 69 7.27 -6.70 4.78
N ARG A 70 8.18 -7.31 4.00
CA ARG A 70 8.91 -6.64 2.91
C ARG A 70 7.96 -6.05 1.87
N ARG A 71 6.87 -6.74 1.53
CA ARG A 71 5.86 -6.20 0.61
C ARG A 71 5.16 -4.96 1.14
N PHE A 72 4.85 -4.93 2.44
CA PHE A 72 4.30 -3.71 3.05
C PHE A 72 5.29 -2.54 2.99
N VAL A 73 6.58 -2.79 3.25
CA VAL A 73 7.64 -1.78 3.09
C VAL A 73 7.69 -1.27 1.65
N THR A 74 7.73 -2.17 0.67
CA THR A 74 7.71 -1.82 -0.77
C THR A 74 6.52 -0.96 -1.12
N LEU A 75 5.30 -1.30 -0.66
CA LEU A 75 4.11 -0.49 -0.94
C LEU A 75 4.18 0.92 -0.34
N VAL A 76 4.65 1.06 0.89
CA VAL A 76 4.81 2.38 1.51
C VAL A 76 5.80 3.23 0.73
N ARG A 77 6.93 2.64 0.29
CA ARG A 77 7.94 3.32 -0.52
C ARG A 77 7.45 3.65 -1.93
N ALA A 78 6.71 2.75 -2.57
CA ALA A 78 6.10 2.94 -3.88
C ALA A 78 4.94 3.94 -3.87
N THR A 79 4.41 4.29 -2.70
CA THR A 79 3.37 5.32 -2.61
C THR A 79 3.98 6.69 -2.93
N LEU A 80 3.36 7.38 -3.89
CA LEU A 80 3.71 8.72 -4.35
C LEU A 80 2.89 9.80 -3.66
N ARG A 81 1.58 9.55 -3.44
CA ARG A 81 0.65 10.48 -2.78
C ARG A 81 -0.47 9.72 -2.08
N THR A 82 -1.01 10.32 -1.03
CA THR A 82 -2.18 9.81 -0.31
C THR A 82 -3.05 10.94 0.22
N ASN A 83 -4.32 10.66 0.47
CA ASN A 83 -5.23 11.55 1.19
C ASN A 83 -5.31 11.24 2.70
N ALA A 84 -4.51 10.31 3.24
CA ALA A 84 -4.65 9.80 4.61
C ALA A 84 -4.68 10.89 5.71
N TYR A 85 -4.03 12.02 5.47
CA TYR A 85 -3.94 13.16 6.40
C TYR A 85 -4.79 14.36 6.00
N GLN A 86 -5.66 14.19 4.98
CA GLN A 86 -6.61 15.23 4.57
C GLN A 86 -7.92 15.04 5.32
N THR A 87 -8.51 16.16 5.74
CA THR A 87 -9.84 16.20 6.33
C THR A 87 -10.91 16.49 5.28
N ALA A 88 -12.15 16.16 5.60
CA ALA A 88 -13.35 16.59 4.91
C ALA A 88 -13.71 18.05 5.33
N PRO A 89 -14.66 18.72 4.65
CA PRO A 89 -15.02 20.11 4.95
C PRO A 89 -15.50 20.35 6.40
N ASP A 90 -16.02 19.31 7.05
CA ASP A 90 -16.45 19.32 8.45
C ASP A 90 -15.30 19.09 9.44
N GLY A 91 -14.06 18.95 8.96
CA GLY A 91 -12.88 18.67 9.77
C GLY A 91 -12.68 17.20 10.12
N ALA A 92 -13.61 16.30 9.78
CA ALA A 92 -13.49 14.87 10.05
C ALA A 92 -12.52 14.18 9.07
N PRO A 93 -11.98 13.00 9.39
CA PRO A 93 -11.27 12.18 8.43
C PRO A 93 -12.16 11.80 7.24
N LYS A 94 -11.60 11.76 6.03
CA LYS A 94 -12.34 11.32 4.84
C LYS A 94 -12.80 9.85 4.99
N PRO A 95 -14.02 9.47 4.57
CA PRO A 95 -14.53 8.09 4.69
C PRO A 95 -13.94 7.12 3.64
N TYR A 96 -12.80 7.48 3.06
CA TYR A 96 -12.05 6.70 2.08
C TYR A 96 -10.56 7.05 2.13
N LEU A 97 -9.73 6.06 1.84
CA LEU A 97 -8.29 6.20 1.67
C LEU A 97 -7.96 6.08 0.18
N SER A 98 -7.11 6.95 -0.34
CA SER A 98 -6.52 6.85 -1.66
C SER A 98 -4.99 6.79 -1.58
N LEU A 99 -4.41 5.91 -2.39
CA LEU A 99 -2.97 5.70 -2.52
C LEU A 99 -2.63 5.75 -4.01
N LYS A 100 -1.81 6.73 -4.39
CA LYS A 100 -1.21 6.79 -5.73
C LYS A 100 0.14 6.09 -5.67
N LEU A 101 0.30 5.02 -6.42
CA LEU A 101 1.46 4.13 -6.39
C LEU A 101 2.24 4.22 -7.71
N ASP A 102 3.55 4.20 -7.60
CA ASP A 102 4.45 3.91 -8.72
C ASP A 102 4.43 2.41 -8.99
N SER A 103 3.76 2.02 -10.07
CA SER A 103 3.63 0.62 -10.47
C SER A 103 4.97 0.03 -10.92
N GLY A 104 5.92 0.85 -11.38
CA GLY A 104 7.26 0.40 -11.77
C GLY A 104 8.08 -0.08 -10.57
N ALA A 105 7.82 0.48 -9.38
CA ALA A 105 8.50 0.14 -8.14
C ALA A 105 7.91 -1.08 -7.40
N ILE A 106 6.90 -1.74 -7.97
CA ILE A 106 6.23 -2.91 -7.37
C ILE A 106 6.40 -4.11 -8.29
N ASP A 107 7.32 -5.01 -7.95
CA ASP A 107 7.71 -6.09 -8.85
C ASP A 107 6.66 -7.18 -9.01
N GLU A 108 5.80 -7.34 -8.02
CA GLU A 108 4.74 -8.34 -7.99
C GLU A 108 3.57 -8.02 -8.93
N LEU A 109 3.50 -6.80 -9.45
CA LEU A 109 2.43 -6.44 -10.37
C LEU A 109 2.53 -7.21 -11.70
N PRO A 110 1.39 -7.76 -12.20
CA PRO A 110 1.39 -8.45 -13.47
C PRO A 110 1.76 -7.50 -14.62
N LEU A 111 2.50 -8.05 -15.59
CA LEU A 111 2.79 -7.34 -16.83
C LEU A 111 1.54 -7.27 -17.74
N PRO A 112 1.36 -6.20 -18.53
CA PRO A 112 2.15 -4.97 -18.51
C PRO A 112 1.84 -4.12 -17.27
N ARG A 113 2.89 -3.60 -16.61
CA ARG A 113 2.73 -2.69 -15.47
C ARG A 113 2.28 -1.31 -15.99
N PRO A 114 1.20 -0.72 -15.43
CA PRO A 114 0.87 0.68 -15.68
C PRO A 114 2.04 1.60 -15.29
N TRP A 115 1.97 2.87 -15.66
CA TRP A 115 2.90 3.87 -15.13
C TRP A 115 2.60 4.19 -13.67
N VAL A 116 1.32 4.42 -13.35
CA VAL A 116 0.88 4.65 -11.96
C VAL A 116 -0.51 4.05 -11.73
N GLU A 117 -0.76 3.69 -10.48
CA GLU A 117 -2.05 3.19 -10.01
C GLU A 117 -2.59 4.08 -8.91
N VAL A 118 -3.87 4.43 -8.99
CA VAL A 118 -4.56 5.09 -7.87
C VAL A 118 -5.54 4.09 -7.29
N PHE A 119 -5.16 3.50 -6.15
CA PHE A 119 -6.03 2.63 -5.38
C PHE A 119 -6.87 3.45 -4.42
N VAL A 120 -8.15 3.10 -4.30
CA VAL A 120 -9.11 3.69 -3.37
C VAL A 120 -9.74 2.57 -2.55
N TYR A 121 -9.74 2.75 -1.24
CA TYR A 121 -10.43 1.89 -0.29
C TYR A 121 -11.48 2.70 0.48
N SER A 122 -12.69 2.19 0.55
CA SER A 122 -13.78 2.68 1.39
C SER A 122 -14.58 1.49 1.91
N PRO A 123 -15.22 1.56 3.09
CA PRO A 123 -16.13 0.52 3.54
C PRO A 123 -17.29 0.22 2.57
N ARG A 124 -17.60 1.16 1.66
CA ARG A 124 -18.68 1.03 0.68
C ARG A 124 -18.23 0.53 -0.69
N MET A 125 -16.97 0.74 -1.06
CA MET A 125 -16.42 0.35 -2.36
C MET A 125 -14.90 0.32 -2.35
N GLU A 126 -14.33 -0.49 -3.24
CA GLU A 126 -12.92 -0.48 -3.57
C GLU A 126 -12.79 -0.15 -5.06
N GLY A 127 -11.70 0.52 -5.44
CA GLY A 127 -11.48 0.89 -6.84
C GLY A 127 -10.02 1.11 -7.15
N VAL A 128 -9.68 0.91 -8.42
CA VAL A 128 -8.34 1.23 -8.93
C VAL A 128 -8.45 1.97 -10.25
N HIS A 129 -7.64 3.00 -10.40
CA HIS A 129 -7.44 3.69 -11.68
C HIS A 129 -6.03 3.41 -12.19
N LEU A 130 -5.94 2.66 -13.28
CA LEU A 130 -4.68 2.29 -13.94
C LEU A 130 -4.33 3.35 -15.00
N ARG A 131 -3.13 3.93 -14.93
CA ARG A 131 -2.65 4.90 -15.93
C ARG A 131 -1.44 4.35 -16.65
N GLY A 132 -1.54 4.14 -17.96
CA GLY A 132 -0.41 3.69 -18.80
C GLY A 132 0.63 4.78 -19.12
N GLY A 133 0.35 6.05 -18.82
CA GLY A 133 1.27 7.15 -19.11
C GLY A 133 0.84 8.50 -18.54
N LYS A 134 1.60 9.56 -18.85
CA LYS A 134 1.36 10.94 -18.37
C LYS A 134 -0.01 11.46 -18.74
N VAL A 135 -0.47 11.13 -19.95
CA VAL A 135 -1.84 11.33 -20.42
C VAL A 135 -2.44 9.95 -20.61
N ALA A 136 -3.53 9.68 -19.89
CA ALA A 136 -4.23 8.40 -19.96
C ALA A 136 -5.71 8.68 -20.26
N ARG A 137 -6.30 7.85 -21.14
CA ARG A 137 -7.73 7.87 -21.47
C ARG A 137 -8.23 6.43 -21.35
N GLY A 138 -9.45 6.26 -20.85
CA GLY A 138 -10.06 4.94 -20.65
C GLY A 138 -11.47 5.06 -20.11
N GLY A 139 -12.22 3.97 -20.17
CA GLY A 139 -13.56 3.87 -19.57
C GLY A 139 -13.51 3.52 -18.09
N ILE A 140 -14.66 3.64 -17.42
CA ILE A 140 -14.87 3.16 -16.05
C ILE A 140 -15.63 1.84 -16.14
N ARG A 141 -15.24 0.85 -15.34
CA ARG A 141 -15.93 -0.44 -15.22
C ARG A 141 -16.43 -0.62 -13.79
N TRP A 142 -17.68 -1.04 -13.65
CA TRP A 142 -18.22 -1.52 -12.38
C TRP A 142 -18.15 -3.05 -12.36
N SER A 143 -17.68 -3.61 -11.25
CA SER A 143 -17.51 -5.06 -11.08
C SER A 143 -17.93 -5.45 -9.67
N ASP A 144 -18.65 -6.56 -9.56
CA ASP A 144 -18.97 -7.18 -8.28
C ASP A 144 -17.87 -8.17 -7.83
N ARG A 145 -16.83 -8.38 -8.66
CA ARG A 145 -15.65 -9.19 -8.30
C ARG A 145 -14.77 -8.41 -7.33
N ARG A 146 -14.69 -8.88 -6.09
CA ARG A 146 -13.95 -8.22 -5.01
C ARG A 146 -12.43 -8.38 -5.08
N GLU A 147 -11.93 -9.30 -5.91
CA GLU A 147 -10.50 -9.71 -5.87
C GLU A 147 -9.76 -9.46 -7.19
N ASP A 148 -10.48 -9.10 -8.26
CA ASP A 148 -9.88 -8.83 -9.56
C ASP A 148 -10.39 -7.51 -10.13
N PHE A 149 -9.48 -6.54 -10.21
CA PHE A 149 -9.72 -5.23 -10.80
C PHE A 149 -9.11 -5.08 -12.21
N ARG A 150 -8.39 -6.10 -12.69
CA ARG A 150 -7.60 -6.04 -13.93
C ARG A 150 -8.21 -6.84 -15.06
N THR A 151 -9.12 -7.79 -14.78
CA THR A 151 -9.80 -8.62 -15.81
C THR A 151 -11.32 -8.52 -15.81
#